data_AF-A0A6B0WD44-F1
#
_entry.id   AF-A0A6B0WD44-F1
#
_cell.length_a   1.000
_cell.length_b   1.000
_cell.length_c   1.000
_cell.angle_alpha   90.00
_cell.angle_beta   90.00
_cell.angle_gamma   90.00
#
_symmetry.space_group_name_H-M   'P 1'
#
loop_
_entity.id
_entity.type
_entity.pdbx_description
1 polymer ?
#
loop_
_entity_poly.entity_id
_entity_poly.type
_entity_poly.pdbx_seq_one_letter_code
_entity_poly.pdbx_strand_id
1 'polypeptide(L)'
;MEPSGAPGAGLRAVRRALLAWSAAAMMAACAPADPGSPASTDAAAPPVAPLDPAVELFEDRAAETGLDFVHFNGMSGSFYQPEMMGPGAGLLDYDNDGDLDVYLVQGELLGSGTPMVPLPEGQPPGDRLYRNDLEVRPDGTRTLRFTDVTAESGLPAGGYGMGVAAGDYDNDGGVD
;
A
#
# COMPACT_ATOMS: atom_id res chain seq x y z
N MET A 1 73.74 -17.89 -14.61
CA MET A 1 72.47 -17.39 -14.04
C MET A 1 71.76 -18.60 -13.48
N GLU A 2 72.19 -19.03 -12.30
CA GLU A 2 71.55 -18.71 -11.00
C GLU A 2 70.08 -19.17 -10.99
N PRO A 3 69.79 -20.27 -10.27
CA PRO A 3 68.55 -21.02 -10.37
C PRO A 3 67.55 -20.56 -9.30
N SER A 4 66.24 -20.58 -9.58
CA SER A 4 65.23 -20.45 -8.52
C SER A 4 64.45 -21.75 -8.42
N GLY A 5 64.66 -22.43 -7.30
CA GLY A 5 64.29 -23.81 -7.04
C GLY A 5 62.81 -24.02 -6.69
N ALA A 6 62.39 -25.26 -6.94
CA ALA A 6 61.21 -25.89 -6.35
C ALA A 6 61.56 -26.42 -4.92
N PRO A 7 60.78 -27.34 -4.33
CA PRO A 7 59.55 -27.13 -3.55
C PRO A 7 59.67 -27.70 -2.10
N GLY A 8 58.61 -27.55 -1.31
CA GLY A 8 58.39 -28.31 -0.06
C GLY A 8 58.14 -27.40 1.15
N ALA A 9 57.55 -27.83 2.26
CA ALA A 9 56.83 -29.03 2.62
C ALA A 9 56.40 -28.81 4.08
N GLY A 10 55.13 -29.11 4.42
CA GLY A 10 54.73 -29.39 5.81
C GLY A 10 54.67 -28.19 6.78
N LEU A 11 54.02 -28.25 7.93
CA LEU A 11 53.25 -29.32 8.55
C LEU A 11 52.55 -28.71 9.80
N ARG A 12 51.24 -28.95 9.95
CA ARG A 12 50.48 -29.05 11.22
C ARG A 12 50.45 -27.86 12.20
N ALA A 13 49.24 -27.37 12.51
CA ALA A 13 48.54 -27.73 13.77
C ALA A 13 47.14 -27.07 13.83
N VAL A 14 46.08 -27.84 13.63
CA VAL A 14 45.11 -28.24 14.67
C VAL A 14 44.26 -27.10 15.24
N ARG A 15 42.98 -27.04 14.85
CA ARG A 15 41.88 -27.29 15.80
C ARG A 15 40.64 -27.80 15.06
N ARG A 16 40.21 -28.96 15.55
CA ARG A 16 39.06 -29.76 15.12
C ARG A 16 37.77 -29.18 15.68
N ALA A 17 36.67 -29.70 15.12
CA ALA A 17 35.36 -29.95 15.72
C ALA A 17 34.28 -28.91 15.41
N LEU A 18 33.04 -29.28 15.09
CA LEU A 18 32.42 -30.58 14.81
C LEU A 18 31.07 -30.26 14.12
N LEU A 19 30.64 -31.17 13.26
CA LEU A 19 29.39 -31.16 12.52
C LEU A 19 28.18 -31.43 13.46
N ALA A 20 27.09 -30.71 13.20
CA ALA A 20 25.67 -31.08 13.40
C ALA A 20 25.21 -31.61 14.77
N TRP A 21 24.46 -30.79 15.52
CA TRP A 21 23.43 -31.25 16.46
C TRP A 21 22.14 -30.41 16.33
N SER A 22 21.09 -31.07 15.85
CA SER A 22 19.71 -31.03 16.34
C SER A 22 18.81 -29.81 16.10
N ALA A 23 17.82 -30.05 15.23
CA ALA A 23 16.48 -29.47 15.33
C ALA A 23 15.80 -29.86 16.66
N ALA A 24 14.80 -29.05 17.05
CA ALA A 24 13.84 -29.20 18.16
C ALA A 24 14.19 -28.50 19.49
N ALA A 25 13.62 -27.31 19.66
CA ALA A 25 13.04 -26.86 20.92
C ALA A 25 11.86 -25.92 20.63
N MET A 26 10.73 -26.51 20.28
CA MET A 26 9.41 -25.90 20.45
C MET A 26 9.03 -26.08 21.93
N MET A 27 8.42 -25.06 22.53
CA MET A 27 7.78 -25.04 23.87
C MET A 27 8.70 -24.86 25.09
N ALA A 28 8.82 -23.61 25.57
CA ALA A 28 8.67 -23.25 26.99
C ALA A 28 9.00 -21.76 27.22
N ALA A 29 8.00 -20.90 27.09
CA ALA A 29 7.99 -19.59 27.74
C ALA A 29 6.62 -19.33 28.39
N CYS A 30 6.12 -20.32 29.11
CA CYS A 30 5.25 -20.07 30.26
C CYS A 30 6.12 -20.23 31.50
N ALA A 31 6.93 -19.21 31.81
CA ALA A 31 7.39 -19.04 33.17
C ALA A 31 6.15 -18.67 34.02
N PRO A 32 5.95 -19.25 35.21
CA PRO A 32 4.94 -18.73 36.12
C PRO A 32 5.29 -17.27 36.42
N ALA A 33 4.30 -16.38 36.29
CA ALA A 33 4.46 -14.97 36.62
C ALA A 33 5.00 -14.84 38.04
N ASP A 34 6.01 -13.99 38.22
CA ASP A 34 6.56 -13.65 39.53
C ASP A 34 5.43 -13.06 40.40
N PRO A 35 5.06 -13.71 41.53
CA PRO A 35 3.97 -13.24 42.39
C PRO A 35 4.28 -11.87 43.05
N GLY A 36 5.49 -11.33 42.86
CA GLY A 36 5.91 -10.02 43.33
C GLY A 36 5.97 -8.91 42.26
N SER A 37 5.67 -9.19 40.99
CA SER A 37 5.57 -8.10 40.01
C SER A 37 4.31 -7.29 40.28
N PRO A 38 4.40 -5.96 40.52
CA PRO A 38 3.21 -5.14 40.58
C PRO A 38 2.51 -5.27 39.23
N ALA A 39 1.28 -5.76 39.23
CA ALA A 39 0.43 -5.68 38.06
C ALA A 39 0.51 -4.24 37.55
N SER A 40 0.83 -4.04 36.27
CA SER A 40 0.60 -2.73 35.67
C SER A 40 -0.89 -2.48 35.86
N THR A 41 -1.24 -1.60 36.79
CA THR A 41 -2.58 -1.05 36.84
C THR A 41 -2.74 -0.42 35.48
N ASP A 42 -3.53 -1.06 34.62
CA ASP A 42 -4.07 -0.47 33.42
C ASP A 42 -4.83 0.75 33.93
N ALA A 43 -4.15 1.89 33.97
CA ALA A 43 -4.77 3.15 34.28
C ALA A 43 -5.81 3.32 33.17
N ALA A 44 -7.08 3.19 33.54
CA ALA A 44 -8.17 3.38 32.61
C ALA A 44 -7.89 4.67 31.83
N ALA A 45 -7.81 4.56 30.50
CA ALA A 45 -7.66 5.72 29.64
C ALA A 45 -8.73 6.75 30.07
N PRO A 46 -8.36 8.03 30.20
CA PRO A 46 -9.34 9.05 30.59
C PRO A 46 -10.53 8.97 29.64
N PRO A 47 -11.76 9.18 30.14
CA PRO A 47 -12.94 9.16 29.29
C PRO A 47 -12.74 10.17 28.15
N VAL A 48 -12.75 9.67 26.92
CA VAL A 48 -12.71 10.54 25.74
C VAL A 48 -14.00 11.36 25.77
N ALA A 49 -13.87 12.68 25.91
CA ALA A 49 -15.02 13.56 25.85
C ALA A 49 -15.76 13.32 24.52
N PRO A 50 -17.11 13.31 24.50
CA PRO A 50 -17.85 13.22 23.26
C PRO A 50 -17.39 14.32 22.32
N LEU A 51 -17.10 13.97 21.07
CA LEU A 51 -16.83 14.96 20.02
C LEU A 51 -18.06 15.86 19.90
N ASP A 52 -17.83 17.17 19.91
CA ASP A 52 -18.89 18.14 19.63
C ASP A 52 -19.34 17.91 18.17
N PRO A 53 -20.61 17.55 17.91
CA PRO A 53 -21.10 17.32 16.56
C PRO A 53 -21.03 18.57 15.67
N ALA A 54 -20.78 19.76 16.23
CA ALA A 54 -20.54 20.98 15.48
C ALA A 54 -19.09 21.13 14.97
N VAL A 55 -18.17 20.24 15.35
CA VAL A 55 -16.78 20.26 14.87
C VAL A 55 -16.69 19.45 13.58
N GLU A 56 -16.42 20.14 12.47
CA GLU A 56 -16.02 19.48 11.23
C GLU A 56 -14.62 18.89 11.41
N LEU A 57 -14.53 17.56 11.41
CA LEU A 57 -13.28 16.82 11.55
C LEU A 57 -12.51 16.71 10.23
N PHE A 58 -13.23 16.78 9.12
CA PHE A 58 -12.72 16.60 7.77
C PHE A 58 -13.32 17.66 6.86
N GLU A 59 -12.53 18.10 5.91
CA GLU A 59 -12.95 19.00 4.84
C GLU A 59 -12.75 18.28 3.51
N ASP A 60 -13.75 18.31 2.65
CA ASP A 60 -13.65 17.76 1.30
C ASP A 60 -12.94 18.78 0.39
N ARG A 61 -11.75 18.40 -0.08
CA ARG A 61 -10.93 19.18 -1.01
C ARG A 61 -10.76 18.49 -2.38
N ALA A 62 -11.52 17.43 -2.67
CA ALA A 62 -11.31 16.62 -3.88
C ALA A 62 -11.49 17.47 -5.15
N ALA A 63 -12.62 18.19 -5.25
CA ALA A 63 -12.93 19.01 -6.41
C ALA A 63 -11.94 20.18 -6.62
N GLU A 64 -11.48 20.83 -5.54
CA GLU A 64 -10.55 21.97 -5.66
C GLU A 64 -9.13 21.54 -6.06
N THR A 65 -8.74 20.31 -5.70
CA THR A 65 -7.44 19.74 -6.05
C THR A 65 -7.47 19.05 -7.42
N GLY A 66 -8.65 18.82 -8.00
CA GLY A 66 -8.78 18.17 -9.32
C GLY A 66 -8.97 16.66 -9.26
N LEU A 67 -9.19 16.10 -8.07
CA LEU A 67 -9.55 14.70 -7.87
C LEU A 67 -11.06 14.55 -8.10
N ASP A 68 -11.46 14.22 -9.33
CA ASP A 68 -12.86 14.10 -9.75
C ASP A 68 -13.22 12.64 -10.09
N PHE A 69 -13.53 11.84 -9.07
CA PHE A 69 -13.85 10.43 -9.23
C PHE A 69 -15.17 10.06 -8.57
N VAL A 70 -15.98 9.30 -9.30
CA VAL A 70 -17.20 8.68 -8.77
C VAL A 70 -17.09 7.19 -8.91
N HIS A 71 -17.16 6.47 -7.80
CA HIS A 71 -17.22 5.02 -7.84
C HIS A 71 -18.59 4.55 -8.35
N PHE A 72 -18.54 3.72 -9.38
CA PHE A 72 -19.65 2.98 -9.95
C PHE A 72 -19.44 1.49 -9.66
N ASN A 73 -20.29 0.92 -8.83
CA ASN A 73 -20.26 -0.50 -8.47
C ASN A 73 -21.05 -1.40 -9.44
N GLY A 74 -21.64 -0.84 -10.50
CA GLY A 74 -22.34 -1.62 -11.53
C GLY A 74 -23.58 -2.39 -11.07
N MET A 75 -24.20 -2.03 -9.93
CA MET A 75 -25.28 -2.83 -9.34
C MET A 75 -26.42 -3.11 -10.33
N SER A 76 -26.74 -4.38 -10.55
CA SER A 76 -27.78 -4.81 -11.50
C SER A 76 -29.05 -5.37 -10.83
N GLY A 77 -29.02 -5.55 -9.50
CA GLY A 77 -30.04 -6.30 -8.75
C GLY A 77 -29.81 -7.81 -8.74
N SER A 78 -28.68 -8.28 -9.30
CA SER A 78 -28.25 -9.68 -9.24
C SER A 78 -27.51 -10.03 -7.93
N PHE A 79 -27.22 -9.03 -7.10
CA PHE A 79 -26.58 -9.16 -5.78
C PHE A 79 -25.22 -9.86 -5.85
N TYR A 80 -24.39 -9.48 -6.83
CA TYR A 80 -23.03 -9.99 -6.87
C TYR A 80 -22.26 -9.44 -5.67
N GLN A 81 -21.46 -10.29 -5.01
CA GLN A 81 -20.67 -9.88 -3.86
C GLN A 81 -19.86 -8.59 -4.10
N PRO A 82 -19.18 -8.39 -5.24
CA PRO A 82 -18.42 -7.16 -5.49
C PRO A 82 -19.27 -5.88 -5.49
N GLU A 83 -20.56 -5.95 -5.86
CA GLU A 83 -21.46 -4.77 -5.91
C GLU A 83 -21.68 -4.14 -4.51
N MET A 84 -21.48 -4.91 -3.44
CA MET A 84 -21.64 -4.45 -2.06
C MET A 84 -20.33 -3.99 -1.41
N MET A 85 -19.19 -4.20 -2.09
CA MET A 85 -17.88 -3.79 -1.62
C MET A 85 -17.56 -2.40 -2.16
N GLY A 86 -16.87 -1.59 -1.36
CA GLY A 86 -16.32 -0.32 -1.83
C GLY A 86 -15.13 -0.54 -2.77
N PRO A 87 -14.68 0.53 -3.44
CA PRO A 87 -13.51 0.47 -4.31
C PRO A 87 -12.22 0.36 -3.49
N GLY A 88 -11.12 0.10 -4.17
CA GLY A 88 -9.77 0.26 -3.65
C GLY A 88 -9.15 1.59 -4.04
N ALA A 89 -8.14 2.02 -3.29
CA ALA A 89 -7.26 3.12 -3.65
C ALA A 89 -5.80 2.73 -3.37
N GLY A 90 -4.89 3.22 -4.21
CA GLY A 90 -3.45 3.07 -4.06
C GLY A 90 -2.80 4.45 -4.02
N LEU A 91 -1.81 4.60 -3.12
CA LEU A 91 -0.89 5.73 -3.12
C LEU A 91 0.48 5.22 -3.54
N LEU A 92 1.05 5.81 -4.57
CA LEU A 92 2.26 5.35 -5.25
C LEU A 92 2.95 6.53 -5.94
N ASP A 93 4.26 6.47 -6.09
CA ASP A 93 5.03 7.45 -6.88
C ASP A 93 5.17 6.87 -8.30
N TYR A 94 4.25 7.22 -9.20
CA TYR A 94 4.14 6.61 -10.53
C TYR A 94 5.20 7.15 -11.50
N ASP A 95 5.62 8.41 -11.36
CA ASP A 95 6.60 9.03 -12.26
C ASP A 95 7.97 9.33 -11.62
N ASN A 96 8.19 8.84 -10.40
CA ASN A 96 9.45 8.93 -9.65
C ASN A 96 9.87 10.37 -9.32
N ASP A 97 8.91 11.25 -9.06
CA ASP A 97 9.18 12.64 -8.72
C ASP A 97 9.26 12.90 -7.19
N GLY A 98 8.96 11.87 -6.39
CA GLY A 98 9.08 11.85 -4.94
C GLY A 98 7.83 12.31 -4.20
N ASP A 99 6.73 12.55 -4.90
CA ASP A 99 5.42 12.73 -4.29
C ASP A 99 4.49 11.51 -4.54
N LEU A 100 3.33 11.47 -3.86
CA LEU A 100 2.42 10.33 -3.98
C LEU A 100 1.24 10.69 -4.88
N ASP A 101 1.12 9.93 -5.96
CA ASP A 101 0.00 9.87 -6.86
C ASP A 101 -1.14 9.02 -6.30
N VAL A 102 -2.31 9.10 -6.95
CA VAL A 102 -3.52 8.40 -6.51
C VAL A 102 -4.04 7.51 -7.64
N TYR A 103 -4.09 6.20 -7.39
CA TYR A 103 -4.82 5.25 -8.21
C TYR A 103 -6.15 4.90 -7.56
N LEU A 104 -7.26 5.03 -8.29
CA LEU A 104 -8.61 4.72 -7.85
C LEU A 104 -9.19 3.58 -8.67
N VAL A 105 -9.58 2.52 -7.98
CA VAL A 105 -10.15 1.32 -8.59
C VAL A 105 -11.64 1.52 -8.83
N GLN A 106 -12.12 1.07 -9.97
CA GLN A 106 -13.49 1.22 -10.43
C GLN A 106 -14.20 -0.13 -10.53
N GLY A 107 -15.53 -0.09 -10.45
CA GLY A 107 -16.36 -1.24 -10.76
C GLY A 107 -16.86 -1.20 -12.21
N GLU A 108 -17.50 -2.28 -12.62
CA GLU A 108 -18.17 -2.38 -13.91
C GLU A 108 -19.52 -3.08 -13.72
N LEU A 109 -20.39 -3.03 -14.72
CA LEU A 109 -21.55 -3.91 -14.74
C LEU A 109 -21.08 -5.38 -14.79
N LEU A 110 -21.51 -6.17 -13.81
CA LEU A 110 -21.33 -7.63 -13.83
C LEU A 110 -22.52 -8.32 -14.52
N GLY A 111 -22.22 -9.31 -15.36
CA GLY A 111 -23.23 -10.10 -16.07
C GLY A 111 -23.87 -9.36 -17.25
N SER A 112 -25.07 -9.79 -17.66
CA SER A 112 -25.74 -9.31 -18.88
C SER A 112 -26.90 -8.33 -18.60
N GLY A 113 -26.85 -7.60 -17.49
CA GLY A 113 -27.94 -6.73 -17.02
C GLY A 113 -27.88 -5.29 -17.53
N THR A 114 -28.51 -4.38 -16.78
CA THR A 114 -28.34 -2.94 -16.90
C THR A 114 -28.11 -2.40 -15.50
N PRO A 115 -27.17 -1.47 -15.29
CA PRO A 115 -26.97 -0.91 -13.96
C PRO A 115 -28.23 -0.16 -13.51
N MET A 116 -28.62 -0.35 -12.26
CA MET A 116 -29.76 0.36 -11.66
C MET A 116 -29.47 1.85 -11.49
N VAL A 117 -28.20 2.19 -11.26
CA VAL A 117 -27.71 3.58 -11.20
C VAL A 117 -26.57 3.70 -12.20
N PRO A 118 -26.71 4.50 -13.27
CA PRO A 118 -25.64 4.68 -14.25
C PRO A 118 -24.51 5.55 -13.70
N LEU A 119 -23.33 5.47 -14.33
CA LEU A 119 -22.28 6.48 -14.16
C LEU A 119 -22.83 7.88 -14.51
N PRO A 120 -22.46 8.93 -13.75
CA PRO A 120 -22.78 10.31 -14.11
C PRO A 120 -22.28 10.67 -15.51
N GLU A 121 -22.99 11.57 -16.18
CA GLU A 121 -22.56 12.08 -17.48
C GLU A 121 -21.21 12.79 -17.36
N GLY A 122 -20.30 12.51 -18.30
CA GLY A 122 -18.95 13.07 -18.31
C GLY A 122 -17.93 12.31 -17.46
N GLN A 123 -18.35 11.37 -16.62
CA GLN A 123 -17.43 10.49 -15.88
C GLN A 123 -17.02 9.30 -16.75
N PRO A 124 -15.72 9.16 -17.11
CA PRO A 124 -15.24 8.03 -17.89
C PRO A 124 -15.37 6.73 -17.07
N PRO A 125 -15.73 5.60 -17.71
CA PRO A 125 -15.71 4.30 -17.04
C PRO A 125 -14.27 3.87 -16.77
N GLY A 126 -14.12 2.97 -15.80
CA GLY A 126 -12.83 2.37 -15.48
C GLY A 126 -12.03 3.08 -14.39
N ASP A 127 -10.92 2.44 -14.03
CA ASP A 127 -9.98 2.91 -13.02
C ASP A 127 -9.38 4.26 -13.41
N ARG A 128 -8.89 5.02 -12.43
CA ARG A 128 -8.27 6.34 -12.68
C ARG A 128 -6.91 6.44 -12.01
N LEU A 129 -5.93 6.94 -12.74
CA LEU A 129 -4.64 7.36 -12.21
C LEU A 129 -4.56 8.88 -12.25
N TYR A 130 -4.32 9.47 -11.08
CA TYR A 130 -4.12 10.90 -10.91
C TYR A 130 -2.68 11.16 -10.49
N ARG A 131 -1.92 11.83 -11.34
CA ARG A 131 -0.61 12.34 -10.95
C ARG A 131 -0.79 13.54 -10.03
N ASN A 132 -0.06 13.56 -8.94
CA ASN A 132 0.06 14.70 -8.06
C ASN A 132 1.10 15.68 -8.62
N ASP A 133 0.68 16.92 -8.89
CA ASP A 133 1.54 18.00 -9.37
C ASP A 133 1.86 18.95 -8.20
N LEU A 134 2.41 18.42 -7.09
CA LEU A 134 2.61 19.20 -5.87
C LEU A 134 3.62 20.34 -6.09
N GLU A 135 3.16 21.58 -5.95
CA GLU A 135 4.05 22.73 -5.92
C GLU A 135 4.41 23.13 -4.49
N VAL A 136 5.71 23.18 -4.18
CA VAL A 136 6.23 23.74 -2.93
C VAL A 136 6.98 25.05 -3.21
N ARG A 137 6.42 26.17 -2.74
CA ARG A 137 7.04 27.49 -2.89
C ARG A 137 8.21 27.68 -1.92
N PRO A 138 9.14 28.61 -2.20
CA PRO A 138 10.27 28.90 -1.31
C PRO A 138 9.87 29.34 0.11
N ASP A 139 8.65 29.88 0.28
CA ASP A 139 8.10 30.27 1.58
C ASP A 139 7.47 29.10 2.36
N GLY A 140 7.51 27.88 1.79
CA GLY A 140 6.95 26.67 2.37
C GLY A 140 5.47 26.44 2.04
N THR A 141 4.81 27.36 1.33
CA THR A 141 3.42 27.18 0.89
C THR A 141 3.33 26.02 -0.09
N ARG A 142 2.37 25.13 0.13
CA ARG A 142 2.09 23.97 -0.72
C ARG A 142 0.81 24.21 -1.52
N THR A 143 0.81 23.85 -2.79
CA THR A 143 -0.39 23.85 -3.64
C THR A 143 -0.51 22.47 -4.25
N LEU A 144 -1.52 21.72 -3.77
CA LEU A 144 -1.82 20.38 -4.23
C LEU A 144 -2.72 20.45 -5.45
N ARG A 145 -2.35 19.73 -6.50
CA ARG A 145 -3.16 19.56 -7.71
C ARG A 145 -3.00 18.13 -8.20
N PHE A 146 -4.09 17.53 -8.63
CA PHE A 146 -4.10 16.25 -9.30
C PHE A 146 -4.45 16.46 -10.78
N THR A 147 -3.68 15.82 -11.65
CA THR A 147 -3.96 15.72 -13.07
C THR A 147 -4.30 14.28 -13.40
N ASP A 148 -5.44 14.06 -14.05
CA ASP A 148 -5.78 12.75 -14.53
C ASP A 148 -4.85 12.35 -15.69
N VAL A 149 -4.06 11.31 -15.47
CA VAL A 149 -3.09 10.78 -16.44
C VAL A 149 -3.46 9.36 -16.86
N THR A 150 -4.71 8.95 -16.66
CA THR A 150 -5.17 7.58 -16.91
C THR A 150 -4.86 7.15 -18.35
N ALA A 151 -5.12 8.02 -19.34
CA ALA A 151 -4.89 7.69 -20.75
C ALA A 151 -3.40 7.68 -21.11
N GLU A 152 -2.63 8.61 -20.55
CA GLU A 152 -1.19 8.78 -20.75
C GLU A 152 -0.38 7.64 -20.13
N SER A 153 -0.88 7.07 -19.03
CA SER A 153 -0.21 5.99 -18.29
C SER A 153 -0.12 4.68 -19.07
N GLY A 154 -1.01 4.46 -20.03
CA GLY A 154 -1.14 3.18 -20.72
C GLY A 154 -1.73 2.05 -19.87
N LEU A 155 -2.19 2.34 -18.65
CA LEU A 155 -2.82 1.35 -17.77
C LEU A 155 -4.11 0.82 -18.39
N PRO A 156 -4.35 -0.50 -18.36
CA PRO A 156 -5.63 -1.08 -18.74
C PRO A 156 -6.66 -0.80 -17.64
N ALA A 157 -7.30 0.36 -17.71
CA ALA A 157 -8.26 0.85 -16.71
C ALA A 157 -9.65 0.17 -16.78
N GLY A 158 -9.81 -1.01 -17.40
CA GLY A 158 -11.11 -1.66 -17.60
C GLY A 158 -11.35 -2.84 -16.66
N GLY A 159 -12.61 -3.22 -16.48
CA GLY A 159 -12.99 -4.38 -15.66
C GLY A 159 -13.60 -3.99 -14.31
N TYR A 160 -13.95 -5.02 -13.53
CA TYR A 160 -14.40 -4.85 -12.16
C TYR A 160 -13.24 -5.06 -11.19
N GLY A 161 -12.74 -3.97 -10.61
CA GLY A 161 -11.74 -4.01 -9.56
C GLY A 161 -12.34 -3.90 -8.14
N MET A 162 -11.58 -4.36 -7.15
CA MET A 162 -11.91 -4.20 -5.72
C MET A 162 -10.74 -3.64 -4.90
N GLY A 163 -9.52 -3.72 -5.42
CA GLY A 163 -8.30 -3.39 -4.70
C GLY A 163 -7.16 -3.24 -5.67
N VAL A 164 -6.10 -2.58 -5.21
CA VAL A 164 -4.85 -2.41 -5.93
C VAL A 164 -3.69 -2.75 -4.98
N ALA A 165 -2.64 -3.32 -5.53
CA ALA A 165 -1.36 -3.48 -4.86
C ALA A 165 -0.31 -2.89 -5.80
N ALA A 166 0.63 -2.14 -5.24
CA ALA A 166 1.65 -1.44 -6.00
C ALA A 166 3.03 -1.85 -5.48
N GLY A 167 4.00 -1.98 -6.38
CA GLY A 167 5.40 -2.19 -6.02
C GLY A 167 6.30 -2.37 -7.23
N ASP A 168 7.61 -2.17 -7.04
CA ASP A 168 8.62 -2.44 -8.06
C ASP A 168 8.87 -3.95 -8.13
N TYR A 169 8.10 -4.64 -8.98
CA TYR A 169 8.10 -6.10 -9.05
C TYR A 169 9.31 -6.64 -9.80
N ASP A 170 9.74 -5.94 -10.86
CA ASP A 170 10.83 -6.38 -11.73
C ASP A 170 12.19 -5.68 -11.45
N ASN A 171 12.21 -4.76 -10.48
CA ASN A 171 13.38 -4.03 -10.01
C ASN A 171 13.97 -3.11 -11.10
N ASP A 172 13.11 -2.49 -11.92
CA ASP A 172 13.50 -1.48 -12.92
C ASP A 172 13.46 -0.04 -12.37
N GLY A 173 12.94 0.12 -11.15
CA GLY A 173 12.80 1.41 -10.47
C GLY A 173 11.49 2.13 -10.79
N GLY A 174 10.59 1.55 -11.57
CA GLY A 174 9.20 1.94 -11.70
C GLY A 174 8.31 1.20 -10.72
N VAL A 175 7.10 1.71 -10.52
CA VAL A 175 6.05 1.00 -9.78
C VAL A 175 5.15 0.24 -10.75
N ASP A 176 4.87 -1.02 -10.43
CA ASP A 176 3.92 -1.90 -11.14
C ASP A 176 2.56 -2.01 -10.42
#